data_AF-A0A081Q1K1-F1
#
_entry.id   AF-A0A081Q1K1-F1
#
_cell.length_a   1.000
_cell.length_b   1.000
_cell.length_c   1.000
_cell.angle_alpha   90.00
_cell.angle_beta   90.00
_cell.angle_gamma   90.00
#
_symmetry.space_group_name_H-M   'P 1'
#
loop_
_entity.id
_entity.type
_entity.pdbx_description
1 polymer ?
#
loop_
_entity_poly.entity_id
_entity_poly.type
_entity_poly.pdbx_seq_one_letter_code
_entity_poly.pdbx_strand_id
1 'polypeptide(L)'
;MRKKINPLILFGFFGIMIFILILNRPRFEDHPVKTKSNIAQVETQALHNIDKPVIDVSGWQRPEEINYDTLSQNISGAIVRVHSGAQTSKENDASYVNGVDKAFKTHITEFQKRNVPVGVYAYVAGKNVQEMEKAAEVFYNASSPYSPSYYWLDVEEKTMSNMNDGVEAFRAKLESLGAKNIGIYVGVYFMEEHSIDTDKFTSVWIPSYGSDSGFYEATPKTDLDYDIHQYTSKGKIAGFDHDLDINVISALKNKEETFRKLFLKP
;
A
#
# COMPACT_ATOMS: atom_id res chain seq x y z
N MET A 1 -13.44 -28.80 58.76
CA MET A 1 -12.81 -27.50 59.10
C MET A 1 -12.55 -26.71 57.81
N ARG A 2 -13.32 -25.66 57.52
CA ARG A 2 -13.07 -24.77 56.35
C ARG A 2 -12.02 -23.72 56.73
N LYS A 3 -10.88 -23.70 56.05
CA LYS A 3 -9.86 -22.65 56.20
C LYS A 3 -10.43 -21.34 55.64
N LYS A 4 -10.54 -20.30 56.49
CA LYS A 4 -10.92 -18.95 56.07
C LYS A 4 -9.75 -18.33 55.32
N ILE A 5 -9.98 -17.94 54.05
CA ILE A 5 -9.02 -17.22 53.24
C ILE A 5 -8.93 -15.78 53.77
N ASN A 6 -7.73 -15.27 53.98
CA ASN A 6 -7.52 -13.89 54.46
C ASN A 6 -7.94 -12.89 53.37
N PRO A 7 -8.89 -11.99 53.63
CA PRO A 7 -9.39 -11.04 52.63
C PRO A 7 -8.28 -10.16 52.01
N LEU A 8 -7.20 -9.88 52.74
CA LEU A 8 -6.06 -9.11 52.22
C LEU A 8 -5.33 -9.80 51.06
N ILE A 9 -5.30 -11.14 51.03
CA ILE A 9 -4.70 -11.91 49.93
C ILE A 9 -5.57 -11.82 48.67
N LEU A 10 -6.90 -11.79 48.86
CA LEU A 10 -7.85 -11.66 47.77
C LEU A 10 -7.77 -10.26 47.12
N PHE A 11 -7.68 -9.20 47.92
CA PHE A 11 -7.52 -7.83 47.41
C PHE A 11 -6.18 -7.62 46.69
N GLY A 12 -5.09 -8.21 47.19
CA GLY A 12 -3.79 -8.16 46.50
C GLY A 12 -3.84 -8.84 45.13
N PHE A 13 -4.50 -9.99 45.02
CA PHE A 13 -4.59 -10.74 43.76
C PHE A 13 -5.44 -10.01 42.72
N PHE A 14 -6.59 -9.45 43.11
CA PHE A 14 -7.43 -8.66 42.21
C PHE A 14 -6.76 -7.33 41.80
N GLY A 15 -6.03 -6.68 42.70
CA GLY A 15 -5.27 -5.47 42.38
C GLY A 15 -4.19 -5.71 41.32
N ILE A 16 -3.45 -6.82 41.42
CA ILE A 16 -2.43 -7.21 40.43
C ILE A 16 -3.09 -7.54 39.08
N MET A 17 -4.23 -8.24 39.08
CA MET A 17 -4.93 -8.60 37.85
C MET A 17 -5.47 -7.37 37.11
N ILE A 18 -6.02 -6.39 37.83
CA ILE A 18 -6.48 -5.11 37.27
C ILE A 18 -5.29 -4.30 36.73
N PHE A 19 -4.16 -4.28 37.44
CA PHE A 19 -2.96 -3.58 36.99
C PHE A 19 -2.38 -4.18 35.71
N ILE A 20 -2.37 -5.51 35.58
CA ILE A 20 -1.98 -6.22 34.35
C ILE A 20 -2.94 -5.90 33.20
N LEU A 21 -4.25 -5.83 33.46
CA LEU A 21 -5.24 -5.47 32.44
C LEU A 21 -5.12 -4.01 31.96
N ILE A 22 -4.68 -3.10 32.82
CA ILE A 22 -4.43 -1.69 32.46
C ILE A 22 -3.14 -1.55 31.65
N LEU A 23 -2.08 -2.29 32.01
CA LEU A 23 -0.79 -2.29 31.28
C LEU A 23 -0.89 -2.99 29.92
N ASN A 24 -1.66 -4.08 29.83
CA ASN A 24 -1.87 -4.82 28.58
C ASN A 24 -3.09 -4.33 27.79
N ARG A 25 -3.63 -3.15 28.13
CA ARG A 25 -4.74 -2.59 27.35
C ARG A 25 -4.19 -2.28 25.95
N PRO A 26 -4.68 -2.94 24.89
CA PRO A 26 -4.24 -2.62 23.54
C PRO A 26 -4.52 -1.13 23.31
N ARG A 27 -3.48 -0.37 22.93
CA ARG A 27 -3.68 0.96 22.34
C ARG A 27 -4.44 0.74 21.05
N PHE A 28 -5.76 0.87 21.10
CA PHE A 28 -6.53 1.14 19.91
C PHE A 28 -6.10 2.53 19.44
N GLU A 29 -5.29 2.60 18.38
CA GLU A 29 -5.26 3.81 17.57
C GLU A 29 -6.69 3.96 17.01
N ASP A 30 -7.34 5.08 17.32
CA ASP A 30 -8.67 5.40 16.79
C ASP A 30 -8.57 5.58 15.28
N HIS A 31 -8.74 4.49 14.53
CA HIS A 31 -8.95 4.57 13.09
C HIS A 31 -10.41 4.96 12.86
N PRO A 32 -10.70 6.12 12.24
CA PRO A 32 -12.06 6.56 12.03
C PRO A 32 -12.79 5.58 11.10
N VAL A 33 -13.84 4.95 11.62
CA VAL A 33 -14.75 4.11 10.82
C VAL A 33 -15.46 5.01 9.79
N LYS A 34 -15.26 4.74 8.49
CA LYS A 34 -15.88 5.51 7.39
C LYS A 34 -17.40 5.41 7.48
N THR A 35 -18.09 6.52 7.76
CA THR A 35 -19.57 6.59 7.74
C THR A 35 -20.08 6.73 6.31
N LYS A 36 -21.35 6.36 6.04
CA LYS A 36 -21.95 6.49 4.69
C LYS A 36 -21.84 7.90 4.11
N SER A 37 -21.96 8.94 4.94
CA SER A 37 -21.80 10.33 4.52
C SER A 37 -20.36 10.66 4.08
N ASN A 38 -19.37 10.02 4.69
CA ASN A 38 -17.96 10.21 4.35
C ASN A 38 -17.60 9.55 3.01
N ILE A 39 -18.19 8.38 2.71
CA ILE A 39 -17.93 7.65 1.45
C ILE A 39 -18.38 8.47 0.22
N ALA A 40 -19.59 9.04 0.25
CA ALA A 40 -20.10 9.85 -0.85
C ALA A 40 -19.27 11.14 -1.07
N GLN A 41 -18.73 11.72 0.01
CA GLN A 41 -17.86 12.88 -0.06
C GLN A 41 -16.51 12.54 -0.71
N VAL A 42 -15.89 11.41 -0.30
CA VAL A 42 -14.65 10.90 -0.92
C VAL A 42 -14.86 10.64 -2.41
N GLU A 43 -15.93 9.94 -2.77
CA GLU A 43 -16.27 9.67 -4.16
C GLU A 43 -16.47 10.96 -4.98
N THR A 44 -17.24 11.91 -4.46
CA THR A 44 -17.48 13.20 -5.15
C THR A 44 -16.17 13.97 -5.37
N GLN A 45 -15.31 14.06 -4.36
CA GLN A 45 -14.02 14.74 -4.48
C GLN A 45 -13.09 14.03 -5.47
N ALA A 46 -13.03 12.70 -5.40
CA ALA A 46 -12.16 11.92 -6.28
C ALA A 46 -12.58 12.04 -7.75
N LEU A 47 -13.89 12.00 -8.04
CA LEU A 47 -14.42 12.19 -9.39
C LEU A 47 -14.23 13.62 -9.91
N HIS A 48 -14.39 14.63 -9.06
CA HIS A 48 -14.05 16.01 -9.41
C HIS A 48 -12.56 16.16 -9.77
N ASN A 49 -11.70 15.38 -9.13
CA ASN A 49 -10.26 15.40 -9.33
C ASN A 49 -9.75 14.35 -10.33
N ILE A 50 -10.62 13.63 -11.03
CA ILE A 50 -10.23 12.43 -11.80
C ILE A 50 -9.18 12.67 -12.91
N ASP A 51 -9.08 13.90 -13.41
CA ASP A 51 -8.08 14.28 -14.41
C ASP A 51 -6.70 14.63 -13.82
N LYS A 52 -6.60 14.73 -12.50
CA LYS A 52 -5.32 14.87 -11.80
C LYS A 52 -4.60 13.52 -11.73
N PRO A 53 -3.27 13.53 -11.68
CA PRO A 53 -2.50 12.30 -11.61
C PRO A 53 -2.79 11.49 -10.35
N VAL A 54 -2.53 10.19 -10.45
CA VAL A 54 -2.34 9.32 -9.29
C VAL A 54 -0.84 9.34 -8.97
N ILE A 55 -0.47 9.38 -7.69
CA ILE A 55 0.92 9.25 -7.27
C ILE A 55 1.13 7.94 -6.52
N ASP A 56 2.36 7.47 -6.52
CA ASP A 56 2.81 6.51 -5.52
C ASP A 56 3.96 7.08 -4.70
N VAL A 57 3.97 6.73 -3.41
CA VAL A 57 4.90 7.28 -2.42
C VAL A 57 5.36 6.22 -1.44
N SER A 58 6.51 6.45 -0.84
CA SER A 58 7.15 5.60 0.15
C SER A 58 7.88 6.44 1.19
N GLY A 59 8.56 5.80 2.15
CA GLY A 59 9.43 6.50 3.09
C GLY A 59 10.59 7.29 2.48
N TRP A 60 10.83 7.21 1.17
CA TRP A 60 11.75 8.11 0.48
C TRP A 60 11.19 9.52 0.32
N GLN A 61 9.87 9.67 0.23
CA GLN A 61 9.19 10.96 0.23
C GLN A 61 8.86 11.32 1.69
N ARG A 62 9.75 12.06 2.34
CA ARG A 62 9.65 12.32 3.78
C ARG A 62 8.38 13.12 4.12
N PRO A 63 7.53 12.65 5.06
CA PRO A 63 6.28 13.34 5.39
C PRO A 63 6.45 14.80 5.82
N GLU A 64 7.54 15.13 6.51
CA GLU A 64 7.85 16.50 6.96
C GLU A 64 8.19 17.47 5.82
N GLU A 65 8.51 16.96 4.64
CA GLU A 65 8.79 17.73 3.43
C GLU A 65 7.54 17.88 2.53
N ILE A 66 6.43 17.23 2.89
CA ILE A 66 5.18 17.24 2.11
C ILE A 66 4.15 18.18 2.75
N ASN A 67 3.70 19.16 1.97
CA ASN A 67 2.49 19.91 2.27
C ASN A 67 1.26 19.14 1.78
N TYR A 68 0.70 18.28 2.63
CA TYR A 68 -0.47 17.44 2.29
C TYR A 68 -1.73 18.24 1.96
N ASP A 69 -1.91 19.44 2.53
CA ASP A 69 -3.04 20.31 2.19
C ASP A 69 -2.97 20.69 0.72
N THR A 70 -1.79 21.07 0.23
CA THR A 70 -1.57 21.42 -1.18
C THR A 70 -1.58 20.16 -2.05
N LEU A 71 -0.81 19.13 -1.69
CA LEU A 71 -0.63 17.93 -2.52
C LEU A 71 -1.96 17.19 -2.76
N SER A 72 -2.79 17.05 -1.72
CA SER A 72 -4.10 16.37 -1.84
C SER A 72 -5.06 17.02 -2.84
N GLN A 73 -4.91 18.33 -3.08
CA GLN A 73 -5.72 19.05 -4.06
C GLN A 73 -5.19 18.90 -5.49
N ASN A 74 -3.99 18.35 -5.68
CA ASN A 74 -3.32 18.22 -6.98
C ASN A 74 -3.21 16.77 -7.48
N ILE A 75 -3.82 15.81 -6.77
CA ILE A 75 -3.86 14.39 -7.11
C ILE A 75 -5.29 13.85 -7.09
N SER A 76 -5.53 12.74 -7.79
CA SER A 76 -6.80 12.01 -7.77
C SER A 76 -6.79 10.84 -6.78
N GLY A 77 -5.64 10.20 -6.59
CA GLY A 77 -5.43 9.09 -5.66
C GLY A 77 -3.96 8.92 -5.29
N ALA A 78 -3.69 8.12 -4.27
CA ALA A 78 -2.32 7.78 -3.85
C ALA A 78 -2.17 6.25 -3.67
N ILE A 79 -1.00 5.72 -3.98
CA ILE A 79 -0.60 4.33 -3.69
C ILE A 79 0.61 4.37 -2.76
N VAL A 80 0.49 3.83 -1.55
CA VAL A 80 1.51 4.01 -0.50
C VAL A 80 2.29 2.73 -0.24
N ARG A 81 3.62 2.79 -0.23
CA ARG A 81 4.47 1.66 0.17
C ARG A 81 4.26 1.35 1.65
N VAL A 82 4.01 0.09 1.97
CA VAL A 82 3.89 -0.37 3.36
C VAL A 82 5.02 -1.33 3.73
N HIS A 83 5.53 -2.09 2.75
CA HIS A 83 6.56 -3.08 2.97
C HIS A 83 7.55 -3.15 1.82
N SER A 84 8.82 -3.39 2.13
CA SER A 84 9.85 -3.78 1.17
C SER A 84 10.45 -5.12 1.56
N GLY A 85 10.36 -6.10 0.66
CA GLY A 85 10.96 -7.41 0.82
C GLY A 85 12.48 -7.42 0.70
N ALA A 86 13.09 -6.34 0.18
CA ALA A 86 14.54 -6.16 0.13
C ALA A 86 15.07 -5.82 1.53
N GLN A 87 14.99 -6.77 2.45
CA GLN A 87 15.48 -6.61 3.81
C GLN A 87 16.97 -6.26 3.76
N THR A 88 17.27 -4.99 4.04
CA THR A 88 18.62 -4.47 4.06
C THR A 88 19.28 -4.84 5.38
N SER A 89 20.55 -5.26 5.36
CA SER A 89 21.32 -5.46 6.60
C SER A 89 21.72 -4.14 7.27
N LYS A 90 21.37 -3.00 6.66
CA LYS A 90 21.67 -1.64 7.13
C LYS A 90 20.39 -0.84 7.23
N GLU A 91 20.24 -0.07 8.29
CA GLU A 91 19.18 0.92 8.39
C GLU A 91 19.29 1.95 7.25
N ASN A 92 18.15 2.33 6.68
CA ASN A 92 18.02 3.44 5.75
C ASN A 92 16.88 4.37 6.23
N ASP A 93 16.68 5.51 5.57
CA ASP A 93 15.68 6.50 6.00
C ASP A 93 14.23 6.08 5.70
N ALA A 94 14.02 5.17 4.75
CA ALA A 94 12.71 4.87 4.19
C ALA A 94 12.02 3.63 4.79
N SER A 95 12.78 2.65 5.27
CA SER A 95 12.24 1.41 5.85
C SER A 95 13.06 0.92 7.04
N TYR A 96 12.42 0.19 7.94
CA TYR A 96 13.08 -0.60 8.97
C TYR A 96 13.74 -1.84 8.36
N VAL A 97 14.68 -2.46 9.08
CA VAL A 97 15.39 -3.69 8.66
C VAL A 97 14.43 -4.85 8.38
N ASN A 98 13.29 -4.88 9.06
CA ASN A 98 12.25 -5.89 8.84
C ASN A 98 11.39 -5.64 7.58
N GLY A 99 11.68 -4.59 6.81
CA GLY A 99 10.98 -4.25 5.57
C GLY A 99 9.82 -3.27 5.74
N VAL A 100 9.33 -3.02 6.95
CA VAL A 100 8.21 -2.09 7.16
C VAL A 100 8.65 -0.67 6.80
N ASP A 101 7.86 -0.01 5.94
CA ASP A 101 8.11 1.38 5.55
C ASP A 101 7.98 2.32 6.76
N LYS A 102 8.81 3.34 6.86
CA LYS A 102 8.84 4.25 8.02
C LYS A 102 7.76 5.33 7.96
N ALA A 103 7.26 5.66 6.77
CA ALA A 103 6.36 6.79 6.53
C ALA A 103 4.91 6.37 6.21
N PHE A 104 4.66 5.10 5.88
CA PHE A 104 3.36 4.64 5.40
C PHE A 104 2.18 5.10 6.26
N LYS A 105 2.30 5.05 7.60
CA LYS A 105 1.24 5.47 8.50
C LYS A 105 0.85 6.92 8.25
N THR A 106 1.84 7.82 8.21
CA THR A 106 1.63 9.25 8.00
C THR A 106 1.07 9.54 6.61
N HIS A 107 1.60 8.89 5.56
CA HIS A 107 1.06 9.06 4.21
C HIS A 107 -0.42 8.65 4.15
N ILE A 108 -0.75 7.44 4.60
CA ILE A 108 -2.12 6.93 4.53
C ILE A 108 -3.06 7.83 5.35
N THR A 109 -2.71 8.18 6.59
CA THR A 109 -3.60 8.98 7.45
C THR A 109 -3.79 10.40 6.91
N GLU A 110 -2.72 11.07 6.47
CA GLU A 110 -2.83 12.44 5.98
C GLU A 110 -3.58 12.53 4.64
N PHE A 111 -3.43 11.55 3.74
CA PHE A 111 -4.23 11.48 2.51
C PHE A 111 -5.69 11.16 2.79
N GLN A 112 -5.96 10.13 3.61
CA GLN A 112 -7.34 9.74 3.93
C GLN A 112 -8.09 10.84 4.69
N LYS A 113 -7.41 11.56 5.60
CA LYS A 113 -7.97 12.73 6.31
C LYS A 113 -8.42 13.84 5.35
N ARG A 114 -7.84 13.90 4.15
CA ARG A 114 -8.16 14.87 3.10
C ARG A 114 -9.00 14.27 1.98
N ASN A 115 -9.67 13.15 2.25
CA ASN A 115 -10.54 12.43 1.31
C ASN A 115 -9.86 11.95 0.03
N VAL A 116 -8.53 11.80 0.02
CA VAL A 116 -7.83 11.15 -1.08
C VAL A 116 -7.96 9.63 -0.89
N PRO A 117 -8.48 8.88 -1.88
CA PRO A 117 -8.49 7.42 -1.81
C PRO A 117 -7.07 6.87 -1.91
N VAL A 118 -6.79 5.86 -1.09
CA VAL A 118 -5.43 5.31 -0.92
C VAL A 118 -5.42 3.82 -1.25
N GLY A 119 -4.59 3.40 -2.18
CA GLY A 119 -4.12 2.02 -2.35
C GLY A 119 -2.80 1.81 -1.61
N VAL A 120 -2.36 0.58 -1.46
CA VAL A 120 -1.06 0.26 -0.83
C VAL A 120 -0.28 -0.72 -1.67
N TYR A 121 1.05 -0.68 -1.58
CA TYR A 121 1.92 -1.62 -2.27
C TYR A 121 3.02 -2.19 -1.37
N ALA A 122 3.55 -3.34 -1.79
CA ALA A 122 4.73 -3.95 -1.21
C ALA A 122 5.72 -4.37 -2.30
N TYR A 123 6.99 -3.98 -2.15
CA TYR A 123 8.09 -4.45 -3.00
C TYR A 123 8.37 -5.93 -2.70
N VAL A 124 8.21 -6.79 -3.70
CA VAL A 124 8.24 -8.25 -3.60
C VAL A 124 9.66 -8.76 -3.87
N ALA A 125 10.33 -9.24 -2.83
CA ALA A 125 11.73 -9.65 -2.90
C ALA A 125 12.11 -10.79 -1.93
N GLY A 126 11.15 -11.65 -1.56
CA GLY A 126 11.42 -12.85 -0.76
C GLY A 126 12.30 -13.84 -1.54
N LYS A 127 13.19 -14.56 -0.85
CA LYS A 127 14.16 -15.49 -1.49
C LYS A 127 13.64 -16.92 -1.60
N ASN A 128 12.49 -17.19 -0.99
CA ASN A 128 11.81 -18.47 -0.98
C ASN A 128 10.33 -18.24 -0.62
N VAL A 129 9.51 -19.29 -0.77
CA VAL A 129 8.06 -19.24 -0.51
C VAL A 129 7.75 -18.77 0.92
N GLN A 130 8.51 -19.22 1.92
CA GLN A 130 8.28 -18.85 3.32
C GLN A 130 8.50 -17.34 3.55
N GLU A 131 9.53 -16.77 2.94
CA GLU A 131 9.78 -15.32 2.98
C GLU A 131 8.70 -14.53 2.23
N MET A 132 8.21 -15.03 1.08
CA MET A 132 7.10 -14.41 0.34
C MET A 132 5.82 -14.38 1.17
N GLU A 133 5.43 -15.51 1.76
CA GLU A 133 4.25 -15.59 2.62
C GLU A 133 4.41 -14.72 3.88
N LYS A 134 5.62 -14.66 4.45
CA LYS A 134 5.87 -13.83 5.62
C LYS A 134 5.76 -12.34 5.29
N ALA A 135 6.33 -11.91 4.18
CA ALA A 135 6.23 -10.54 3.71
C ALA A 135 4.78 -10.15 3.42
N ALA A 136 3.99 -11.03 2.78
CA ALA A 136 2.57 -10.83 2.55
C ALA A 136 1.77 -10.67 3.86
N GLU A 137 2.07 -11.48 4.87
CA GLU A 137 1.45 -11.38 6.19
C GLU A 137 1.78 -10.05 6.88
N VAL A 138 3.05 -9.64 6.87
CA VAL A 138 3.48 -8.36 7.45
C VAL A 138 2.81 -7.19 6.73
N PHE A 139 2.81 -7.21 5.39
CA PHE A 139 2.18 -6.21 4.56
C PHE A 139 0.68 -6.07 4.86
N TYR A 140 -0.06 -7.19 4.89
CA TYR A 140 -1.49 -7.18 5.16
C TYR A 140 -1.83 -6.67 6.56
N ASN A 141 -1.13 -7.18 7.58
CA ASN A 141 -1.41 -6.82 8.97
C ASN A 141 -1.08 -5.34 9.24
N ALA A 142 -0.08 -4.78 8.57
CA ALA A 142 0.28 -3.36 8.69
C ALA A 142 -0.74 -2.43 7.99
N SER A 143 -1.29 -2.86 6.84
CA SER A 143 -2.11 -1.99 5.98
C SER A 143 -3.63 -2.17 6.14
N SER A 144 -4.11 -3.37 6.46
CA SER A 144 -5.55 -3.65 6.61
C SER A 144 -6.30 -2.75 7.62
N PRO A 145 -5.69 -2.25 8.74
CA PRO A 145 -6.38 -1.31 9.64
C PRO A 145 -6.84 -0.01 8.95
N TYR A 146 -6.22 0.35 7.82
CA TYR A 146 -6.53 1.58 7.08
C TYR A 146 -7.56 1.38 5.97
N SER A 147 -8.04 0.15 5.74
CA SER A 147 -8.99 -0.17 4.65
C SER A 147 -8.56 0.40 3.29
N PRO A 148 -7.37 0.03 2.79
CA PRO A 148 -6.88 0.52 1.51
C PRO A 148 -7.77 0.02 0.37
N SER A 149 -7.88 0.82 -0.69
CA SER A 149 -8.68 0.51 -1.87
C SER A 149 -8.14 -0.65 -2.71
N TYR A 150 -6.82 -0.88 -2.67
CA TYR A 150 -6.13 -1.92 -3.42
C TYR A 150 -4.85 -2.35 -2.70
N TYR A 151 -4.45 -3.59 -2.93
CA TYR A 151 -3.14 -4.15 -2.54
C TYR A 151 -2.35 -4.45 -3.81
N TRP A 152 -1.19 -3.82 -3.97
CA TRP A 152 -0.33 -4.00 -5.14
C TRP A 152 0.95 -4.77 -4.77
N LEU A 153 1.29 -5.76 -5.58
CA LEU A 153 2.59 -6.43 -5.55
C LEU A 153 3.51 -5.73 -6.54
N ASP A 154 4.55 -5.09 -6.03
CA ASP A 154 5.57 -4.42 -6.82
C ASP A 154 6.71 -5.41 -7.12
N VAL A 155 6.80 -5.85 -8.38
CA VAL A 155 7.67 -6.95 -8.84
C VAL A 155 8.66 -6.44 -9.89
N GLU A 156 9.91 -6.22 -9.46
CA GLU A 156 10.96 -5.62 -10.32
C GLU A 156 12.30 -6.36 -10.29
N GLU A 157 12.50 -7.28 -9.34
CA GLU A 157 13.75 -7.99 -9.14
C GLU A 157 13.53 -9.51 -9.00
N LYS A 158 14.40 -10.29 -9.63
CA LYS A 158 14.37 -11.75 -9.53
C LYS A 158 15.10 -12.20 -8.27
N THR A 159 14.35 -12.53 -7.23
CA THR A 159 14.88 -13.04 -5.95
C THR A 159 14.71 -14.54 -5.76
N MET A 160 13.98 -15.22 -6.65
CA MET A 160 13.79 -16.66 -6.66
C MET A 160 14.14 -17.25 -8.03
N SER A 161 14.57 -18.52 -8.04
CA SER A 161 14.89 -19.24 -9.30
C SER A 161 13.68 -19.28 -10.24
N ASN A 162 12.51 -19.61 -9.69
CA ASN A 162 11.21 -19.39 -10.30
C ASN A 162 10.52 -18.21 -9.61
N MET A 163 10.59 -17.03 -10.24
CA MET A 163 10.01 -15.81 -9.68
C MET A 163 8.48 -15.84 -9.70
N ASN A 164 7.88 -16.45 -10.71
CA ASN A 164 6.43 -16.58 -10.83
C ASN A 164 5.81 -17.34 -9.63
N ASP A 165 6.43 -18.44 -9.19
CA ASP A 165 5.99 -19.19 -8.01
C ASP A 165 6.05 -18.33 -6.73
N GLY A 166 7.08 -17.48 -6.61
CA GLY A 166 7.23 -16.57 -5.48
C GLY A 166 6.16 -15.49 -5.45
N VAL A 167 5.87 -14.88 -6.61
CA VAL A 167 4.82 -13.89 -6.79
C VAL A 167 3.44 -14.50 -6.48
N GLU A 168 3.15 -15.71 -6.99
CA GLU A 168 1.91 -16.41 -6.70
C GLU A 168 1.77 -16.76 -5.21
N ALA A 169 2.84 -17.20 -4.55
CA ALA A 169 2.82 -17.48 -3.12
C ALA A 169 2.47 -16.22 -2.29
N PHE A 170 3.04 -15.07 -2.66
CA PHE A 170 2.72 -13.79 -2.03
C PHE A 170 1.25 -13.41 -2.24
N ARG A 171 0.77 -13.48 -3.50
CA ARG A 171 -0.63 -13.16 -3.86
C ARG A 171 -1.63 -14.07 -3.14
N ALA A 172 -1.41 -15.38 -3.18
CA ALA A 172 -2.27 -16.36 -2.54
C ALA A 172 -2.33 -16.16 -1.02
N LYS A 173 -1.19 -15.82 -0.39
CA LYS A 173 -1.15 -15.51 1.03
C LYS A 173 -1.98 -14.26 1.36
N LEU A 174 -1.84 -13.18 0.59
CA LEU A 174 -2.67 -11.97 0.76
C LEU A 174 -4.16 -12.28 0.66
N GLU A 175 -4.56 -13.05 -0.36
CA GLU A 175 -5.94 -13.46 -0.56
C GLU A 175 -6.47 -14.27 0.63
N SER A 176 -5.68 -15.21 1.14
CA SER A 176 -6.05 -16.05 2.30
C SER A 176 -6.24 -15.25 3.60
N LEU A 177 -5.58 -14.09 3.72
CA LEU A 177 -5.71 -13.19 4.87
C LEU A 177 -6.93 -12.26 4.76
N GLY A 178 -7.52 -12.14 3.56
CA GLY A 178 -8.77 -11.43 3.34
C GLY A 178 -8.72 -10.36 2.25
N ALA A 179 -7.55 -10.06 1.68
CA ALA A 179 -7.44 -9.09 0.58
C ALA A 179 -8.27 -9.57 -0.63
N LYS A 180 -9.03 -8.66 -1.24
CA LYS A 180 -9.88 -8.93 -2.41
C LYS A 180 -9.33 -8.30 -3.67
N ASN A 181 -8.94 -7.04 -3.55
CA ASN A 181 -8.35 -6.27 -4.63
C ASN A 181 -6.84 -6.43 -4.60
N ILE A 182 -6.34 -7.41 -5.34
CA ILE A 182 -4.91 -7.71 -5.44
C ILE A 182 -4.47 -7.47 -6.87
N GLY A 183 -3.59 -6.49 -7.07
CA GLY A 183 -3.02 -6.12 -8.35
C GLY A 183 -1.52 -6.37 -8.39
N ILE A 184 -0.96 -6.38 -9.59
CA ILE A 184 0.49 -6.52 -9.81
C ILE A 184 1.01 -5.29 -10.54
N TYR A 185 2.13 -4.77 -10.05
CA TYR A 185 3.00 -3.84 -10.76
C TYR A 185 4.21 -4.61 -11.27
N VAL A 186 4.44 -4.57 -12.59
CA VAL A 186 5.54 -5.30 -13.22
C VAL A 186 5.90 -4.67 -14.57
N GLY A 187 7.20 -4.47 -14.81
CA GLY A 187 7.71 -4.02 -16.10
C GLY A 187 7.55 -5.11 -17.18
N VAL A 188 7.15 -4.72 -18.40
CA VAL A 188 6.89 -5.67 -19.51
C VAL A 188 8.04 -6.64 -19.74
N TYR A 189 9.27 -6.13 -19.80
CA TYR A 189 10.46 -6.95 -20.03
C TYR A 189 10.67 -7.98 -18.91
N PHE A 190 10.51 -7.58 -17.64
CA PHE A 190 10.65 -8.48 -16.49
C PHE A 190 9.57 -9.55 -16.48
N MET A 191 8.32 -9.16 -16.78
CA MET A 191 7.18 -10.06 -16.89
C MET A 191 7.45 -11.16 -17.93
N GLU A 192 7.90 -10.78 -19.13
CA GLU A 192 8.21 -11.72 -20.21
C GLU A 192 9.42 -12.60 -19.90
N GLU A 193 10.53 -12.00 -19.43
CA GLU A 193 11.78 -12.72 -19.12
C GLU A 193 11.57 -13.80 -18.07
N HIS A 194 10.69 -13.55 -17.10
CA HIS A 194 10.47 -14.46 -15.97
C HIS A 194 9.11 -15.15 -16.00
N SER A 195 8.38 -15.02 -17.11
CA SER A 195 7.06 -15.65 -17.31
C SER A 195 6.12 -15.41 -16.13
N ILE A 196 6.06 -14.15 -15.67
CA ILE A 196 5.19 -13.75 -14.58
C ILE A 196 3.74 -13.81 -15.06
N ASP A 197 2.95 -14.68 -14.44
CA ASP A 197 1.54 -14.86 -14.72
C ASP A 197 0.72 -13.76 -14.02
N THR A 198 -0.11 -13.07 -14.79
CA THR A 198 -0.95 -11.97 -14.30
C THR A 198 -2.43 -12.34 -14.19
N ASP A 199 -2.85 -13.54 -14.63
CA ASP A 199 -4.27 -13.91 -14.81
C ASP A 199 -5.05 -13.96 -13.49
N LYS A 200 -4.37 -14.25 -12.38
CA LYS A 200 -4.98 -14.31 -11.05
C LYS A 200 -5.03 -12.95 -10.35
N PHE A 201 -4.44 -11.92 -10.94
CA PHE A 201 -4.52 -10.57 -10.41
C PHE A 201 -5.77 -9.88 -10.94
N THR A 202 -6.36 -9.05 -10.07
CA THR A 202 -7.58 -8.30 -10.41
C THR A 202 -7.28 -7.05 -11.23
N SER A 203 -6.02 -6.62 -11.31
CA SER A 203 -5.56 -5.46 -12.09
C SER A 203 -4.07 -5.55 -12.36
N VAL A 204 -3.64 -4.93 -13.47
CA VAL A 204 -2.22 -4.81 -13.84
C VAL A 204 -1.84 -3.33 -13.91
N TRP A 205 -0.69 -3.01 -13.32
CA TRP A 205 -0.02 -1.71 -13.31
C TRP A 205 1.34 -1.87 -14.00
N ILE A 206 1.66 -1.04 -14.99
CA ILE A 206 2.91 -1.21 -15.76
C ILE A 206 3.71 0.09 -15.78
N PRO A 207 5.02 0.08 -15.49
CA PRO A 207 5.89 1.22 -15.71
C PRO A 207 6.34 1.32 -17.17
N SER A 208 6.38 2.54 -17.69
CA SER A 208 7.05 2.86 -18.95
C SER A 208 7.36 4.35 -19.02
N TYR A 209 8.64 4.72 -18.90
CA TYR A 209 9.03 6.12 -18.65
C TYR A 209 9.53 6.90 -19.86
N GLY A 210 9.77 6.26 -20.99
CA GLY A 210 10.43 6.93 -22.13
C GLY A 210 11.81 7.45 -21.71
N SER A 211 12.03 8.76 -21.79
CA SER A 211 13.26 9.40 -21.29
C SER A 211 13.24 9.75 -19.80
N ASP A 212 12.10 9.52 -19.14
CA ASP A 212 11.86 9.79 -17.72
C ASP A 212 12.05 11.28 -17.37
N SER A 213 11.40 12.14 -18.16
CA SER A 213 11.51 13.60 -18.11
C SER A 213 10.57 14.28 -17.10
N GLY A 214 9.69 13.53 -16.45
CA GLY A 214 8.57 14.06 -15.66
C GLY A 214 7.25 14.18 -16.44
N PHE A 215 7.24 13.88 -17.74
CA PHE A 215 6.07 13.99 -18.61
C PHE A 215 5.69 12.65 -19.25
N TYR A 216 4.45 12.56 -19.74
CA TYR A 216 3.93 11.38 -20.43
C TYR A 216 4.51 11.30 -21.85
N GLU A 217 5.46 10.39 -22.06
CA GLU A 217 6.21 10.27 -23.33
C GLU A 217 6.10 8.91 -24.02
N ALA A 218 5.84 7.85 -23.25
CA ALA A 218 5.82 6.48 -23.74
C ALA A 218 4.72 5.69 -23.05
N THR A 219 4.20 4.68 -23.74
CA THR A 219 3.24 3.72 -23.18
C THR A 219 3.91 2.36 -23.00
N PRO A 220 3.41 1.51 -22.09
CA PRO A 220 3.78 0.10 -22.04
C PRO A 220 3.71 -0.55 -23.44
N LYS A 221 4.77 -1.24 -23.83
CA LYS A 221 4.89 -1.93 -25.12
C LYS A 221 4.39 -3.37 -24.99
N THR A 222 3.08 -3.54 -24.84
CA THR A 222 2.44 -4.84 -24.66
C THR A 222 0.98 -4.78 -25.11
N ASP A 223 0.43 -5.92 -25.50
CA ASP A 223 -1.01 -6.08 -25.76
C ASP A 223 -1.78 -6.50 -24.49
N LEU A 224 -1.09 -6.67 -23.35
CA LEU A 224 -1.72 -6.99 -22.07
C LEU A 224 -2.67 -5.87 -21.64
N ASP A 225 -3.84 -6.25 -21.14
CA ASP A 225 -4.89 -5.33 -20.73
C ASP A 225 -4.61 -4.70 -19.34
N TYR A 226 -3.78 -3.65 -19.29
CA TYR A 226 -3.42 -2.94 -18.06
C TYR A 226 -4.36 -1.77 -17.73
N ASP A 227 -4.55 -1.52 -16.43
CA ASP A 227 -5.50 -0.51 -15.94
C ASP A 227 -4.83 0.83 -15.62
N ILE A 228 -3.57 0.81 -15.16
CA ILE A 228 -2.84 1.98 -14.71
C ILE A 228 -1.38 1.90 -15.18
N HIS A 229 -0.79 3.05 -15.48
CA HIS A 229 0.54 3.19 -16.05
C HIS A 229 1.34 4.21 -15.26
N GLN A 230 2.49 3.80 -14.72
CA GLN A 230 3.49 4.71 -14.14
C GLN A 230 4.34 5.25 -15.29
N TYR A 231 4.22 6.54 -15.57
CA TYR A 231 4.82 7.13 -16.77
C TYR A 231 6.10 7.92 -16.50
N THR A 232 6.43 8.16 -15.24
CA THR A 232 7.71 8.80 -14.86
C THR A 232 7.96 8.62 -13.37
N SER A 233 9.24 8.66 -13.00
CA SER A 233 9.71 8.78 -11.62
C SER A 233 10.12 10.20 -11.22
N LYS A 234 10.07 11.16 -12.17
CA LYS A 234 10.57 12.54 -12.00
C LYS A 234 9.48 13.59 -12.10
N GLY A 235 8.24 13.23 -11.77
CA GLY A 235 7.15 14.18 -11.77
C GLY A 235 7.33 15.26 -10.70
N LYS A 236 6.75 16.44 -10.97
CA LYS A 236 6.70 17.56 -10.03
C LYS A 236 5.25 17.96 -9.79
N ILE A 237 4.81 17.90 -8.54
CA ILE A 237 3.45 18.28 -8.15
C ILE A 237 3.53 19.28 -7.00
N ALA A 238 2.74 20.35 -7.10
CA ALA A 238 2.64 21.35 -6.05
C ALA A 238 2.28 20.69 -4.70
N GLY A 239 3.08 21.00 -3.67
CA GLY A 239 2.99 20.41 -2.34
C GLY A 239 4.16 19.50 -1.98
N PHE A 240 5.07 19.22 -2.91
CA PHE A 240 6.33 18.53 -2.66
C PHE A 240 7.41 18.98 -3.67
N ASP A 241 8.60 19.31 -3.19
CA ASP A 241 9.65 19.92 -4.03
C ASP A 241 10.51 18.89 -4.79
N HIS A 242 10.52 17.63 -4.33
CA HIS A 242 11.32 16.55 -4.92
C HIS A 242 10.52 15.75 -5.96
N ASP A 243 11.17 14.73 -6.50
CA ASP A 243 10.62 13.89 -7.56
C ASP A 243 9.53 12.97 -7.02
N LEU A 244 8.46 12.79 -7.81
CA LEU A 244 7.36 11.88 -7.53
C LEU A 244 7.14 10.93 -8.70
N ASP A 245 6.83 9.69 -8.34
CA ASP A 245 6.32 8.70 -9.27
C ASP A 245 4.88 9.04 -9.66
N ILE A 246 4.65 9.22 -10.96
CA ILE A 246 3.35 9.67 -11.49
C ILE A 246 2.70 8.62 -12.36
N ASN A 247 1.40 8.45 -12.11
CA ASN A 247 0.57 7.43 -12.70
C ASN A 247 -0.66 8.03 -13.36
N VAL A 248 -1.14 7.33 -14.37
CA VAL A 248 -2.40 7.63 -15.05
C VAL A 248 -3.17 6.36 -15.35
N ILE A 249 -4.50 6.43 -15.28
CA ILE A 249 -5.36 5.37 -15.81
C ILE A 249 -5.06 5.20 -17.30
N SER A 250 -4.94 3.95 -17.75
CA SER A 250 -4.65 3.62 -19.13
C SER A 250 -5.62 4.32 -20.09
N ALA A 251 -5.10 4.93 -21.16
CA ALA A 251 -5.91 5.56 -22.19
C ALA A 251 -6.78 4.56 -22.98
N LEU A 252 -6.52 3.25 -22.81
CA LEU A 252 -7.29 2.16 -23.41
C LEU A 252 -8.55 1.80 -22.60
N LYS A 253 -8.76 2.42 -21.44
CA LYS A 253 -9.85 2.10 -20.51
C LYS A 253 -10.85 3.25 -20.39
N ASN A 254 -12.05 2.93 -19.90
CA ASN A 254 -12.95 3.96 -19.38
C ASN A 254 -12.35 4.52 -18.07
N LYS A 255 -11.94 5.79 -18.11
CA LYS A 255 -11.23 6.44 -17.00
C LYS A 255 -12.01 6.39 -15.69
N GLU A 256 -13.30 6.71 -15.71
CA GLU A 256 -14.13 6.75 -14.51
C GLU A 256 -14.37 5.34 -13.94
N GLU A 257 -14.73 4.38 -14.78
CA GLU A 257 -14.99 3.01 -14.35
C GLU A 257 -13.74 2.35 -13.75
N THR A 258 -12.59 2.52 -14.41
CA THR A 258 -11.31 1.99 -13.91
C THR A 258 -10.85 2.73 -12.67
N PHE A 259 -10.96 4.06 -12.61
CA PHE A 259 -10.62 4.79 -11.39
C PHE A 259 -11.49 4.33 -10.20
N ARG A 260 -12.80 4.12 -10.40
CA ARG A 260 -13.69 3.58 -9.37
C ARG A 260 -13.28 2.18 -8.93
N LYS A 261 -12.90 1.31 -9.87
CA LYS A 261 -12.37 -0.03 -9.59
C LYS A 261 -11.16 0.04 -8.68
N LEU A 262 -10.20 0.93 -8.98
CA LEU A 262 -8.92 0.97 -8.28
C LEU A 262 -8.96 1.71 -6.94
N PHE A 263 -9.80 2.75 -6.81
CA PHE A 263 -9.71 3.70 -5.69
C PHE A 263 -10.97 3.83 -4.84
N LEU A 264 -12.14 3.43 -5.35
CA LEU A 264 -13.43 3.72 -4.69
C LEU A 264 -14.22 2.45 -4.29
N LYS A 265 -13.61 1.27 -4.40
CA LYS A 265 -14.21 -0.03 -4.04
C LYS A 265 -13.28 -0.86 -3.14
N PRO A 266 -12.95 -0.41 -1.91
CA PRO A 266 -12.08 -1.15 -0.97
C PRO A 266 -12.66 -2.50 -0.54
#